data_AF-A0A1F3Y243-F1
#
_entry.id   AF-A0A1F3Y243-F1
#
_cell.length_a   1.000
_cell.length_b   1.000
_cell.length_c   1.000
_cell.angle_alpha   90.00
_cell.angle_beta   90.00
_cell.angle_gamma   90.00
#
_symmetry.space_group_name_H-M   'P 1'
#
loop_
_entity.id
_entity.type
_entity.pdbx_description
1 polymer ?
#
loop_
_entity_poly.entity_id
_entity_poly.type
_entity_poly.pdbx_seq_one_letter_code
_entity_poly.pdbx_strand_id
1 'polypeptide(L)'
;MLDFQAYPIFALLSDNAKEFLFQKASLHRFSFQSLKKIIDMARDVEMWNEGTISSLWPLDSDKLTAKNIFQIIEVNFQKLASKEKDYSGFTACIENLETGLTYSQIPSNDIILGSCPVSSPKTRCCKLLTLDAIRNCGFQCTYCSIQSFFKDRRILIEANLKQKLKNLTIDPAEIYHIGTGQSSDSLYFENREEILDTLIDFAAANPNVILELKSKSNKLSVLAAKKIPRNLLCTWSVNTPAIISHEEHQTASLGDRLGAAERFAKKGNLVGFHFHPIVFYKNWENEYTSLAANILSRFNPSQIALISFGTVTFIKNLIPKIRKRRIQTKIHQMPFIETGGKLSYPLEIRQRLFSALYDAFKPWHGKVYFYLCMEDASLWKPVFGYEYRNNEEFEKEMKANYIRKIRLV
;
A
#
# COMPACT_ATOMS: atom_id res chain seq x y z
N MET A 1 36.31 5.38 21.40
CA MET A 1 35.66 5.50 20.09
C MET A 1 34.20 5.13 20.28
N LEU A 2 33.23 5.94 19.84
CA LEU A 2 31.82 5.57 19.94
C LEU A 2 31.59 4.32 19.07
N ASP A 3 31.00 3.25 19.62
CA ASP A 3 30.69 2.05 18.86
C ASP A 3 29.43 2.25 18.00
N PHE A 4 29.53 3.13 17.01
CA PHE A 4 28.48 3.33 16.01
C PHE A 4 28.35 2.16 15.04
N GLN A 5 29.37 1.29 14.97
CA GLN A 5 29.38 0.11 14.12
C GLN A 5 28.40 -0.95 14.60
N ALA A 6 28.13 -1.02 15.90
CA ALA A 6 27.05 -1.82 16.47
C ALA A 6 25.63 -1.36 16.05
N TYR A 7 25.48 -0.21 15.37
CA TYR A 7 24.17 0.19 14.84
C TYR A 7 23.77 -0.75 13.69
N PRO A 8 22.64 -1.48 13.77
CA PRO A 8 22.34 -2.58 12.83
C PRO A 8 22.31 -2.21 11.35
N ILE A 9 22.00 -0.95 11.02
CA ILE A 9 21.97 -0.47 9.64
C ILE A 9 23.38 -0.35 9.05
N PHE A 10 24.41 -0.09 9.87
CA PHE A 10 25.78 0.03 9.40
C PHE A 10 26.27 -1.24 8.70
N ALA A 11 25.91 -2.41 9.24
CA ALA A 11 26.26 -3.71 8.66
C ALA A 11 25.66 -3.93 7.25
N LEU A 12 24.58 -3.22 6.91
CA LEU A 12 23.87 -3.33 5.63
C LEU A 12 24.39 -2.37 4.55
N LEU A 13 25.35 -1.49 4.89
CA LEU A 13 25.97 -0.60 3.92
C LEU A 13 26.99 -1.34 3.03
N SER A 14 27.25 -0.80 1.85
CA SER A 14 28.38 -1.26 1.02
C SER A 14 29.71 -1.09 1.75
N ASP A 15 30.71 -1.92 1.41
CA ASP A 15 32.03 -1.85 2.06
C ASP A 15 32.70 -0.48 1.84
N ASN A 16 32.54 0.10 0.65
CA ASN A 16 32.99 1.46 0.34
C ASN A 16 32.36 2.51 1.27
N ALA A 17 31.05 2.42 1.54
CA ALA A 17 30.38 3.35 2.44
C ALA A 17 30.78 3.13 3.91
N LYS A 18 30.97 1.88 4.33
CA LYS A 18 31.47 1.55 5.68
C LYS A 18 32.87 2.14 5.92
N GLU A 19 33.78 1.92 4.98
CA GLU A 19 35.15 2.45 5.05
C GLU A 19 35.15 3.99 5.09
N PHE A 20 34.39 4.62 4.18
CA PHE A 20 34.27 6.08 4.15
C PHE A 20 33.75 6.66 5.47
N LEU A 21 32.68 6.08 6.02
CA LEU A 21 32.12 6.53 7.29
C LEU A 21 33.07 6.28 8.47
N PHE A 22 33.81 5.17 8.46
CA PHE A 22 34.81 4.89 9.48
C PHE A 22 35.94 5.94 9.48
N GLN A 23 36.48 6.25 8.29
CA GLN A 23 37.51 7.27 8.13
C GLN A 23 37.00 8.65 8.60
N LYS A 24 35.83 9.09 8.13
CA LYS A 24 35.27 10.41 8.47
C LYS A 24 34.84 10.52 9.94
N ALA A 25 34.35 9.45 10.56
CA ALA A 25 34.01 9.42 11.99
C ALA A 25 35.24 9.46 12.90
N SER A 26 36.38 8.93 12.45
CA SER A 26 37.65 9.04 13.17
C SER A 26 38.27 10.44 13.06
N LEU A 27 38.10 11.10 11.90
CA LEU A 27 38.61 12.46 11.66
C LEU A 27 37.78 13.53 12.39
N HIS A 28 36.45 13.35 12.48
CA HIS A 28 35.54 14.33 13.06
C HIS A 28 34.81 13.79 14.28
N ARG A 29 34.73 14.58 15.35
CA ARG A 29 34.04 14.20 16.60
C ARG A 29 32.51 14.32 16.49
N PHE A 30 31.88 13.48 15.68
CA PHE A 30 30.41 13.40 15.61
C PHE A 30 29.81 12.84 16.91
N SER A 31 28.60 13.28 17.26
CA SER A 31 27.80 12.60 18.28
C SER A 31 27.29 11.25 17.76
N PHE A 32 27.00 10.31 18.66
CA PHE A 32 26.41 9.02 18.29
C PHE A 32 25.07 9.19 17.55
N GLN A 33 24.25 10.16 17.96
CA GLN A 33 22.97 10.44 17.31
C GLN A 33 23.14 10.99 15.89
N SER A 34 24.15 11.85 15.67
CA SER A 34 24.50 12.35 14.34
C SER A 34 24.96 11.21 13.44
N LEU A 35 25.82 10.32 13.93
CA LEU A 35 26.30 9.15 13.18
C LEU A 35 25.15 8.21 12.80
N LYS A 36 24.22 7.93 13.72
CA LYS A 36 23.02 7.13 13.41
C LYS A 36 22.22 7.71 12.25
N LYS A 37 21.97 9.02 12.27
CA LYS A 37 21.25 9.70 11.19
C LYS A 37 22.03 9.65 9.87
N ILE A 38 23.35 9.85 9.91
CA ILE A 38 24.21 9.74 8.72
C ILE A 38 24.16 8.32 8.14
N ILE A 39 24.19 7.29 8.98
CA ILE A 39 24.09 5.88 8.55
C ILE A 39 22.72 5.58 7.94
N ASP A 40 21.64 6.10 8.54
CA ASP A 40 20.30 5.99 7.95
C ASP A 40 20.21 6.67 6.58
N MET A 41 20.78 7.88 6.44
CA MET A 41 20.85 8.58 5.15
C MET A 41 21.73 7.83 4.14
N ALA A 42 22.87 7.28 4.57
CA ALA A 42 23.74 6.45 3.73
C ALA A 42 22.98 5.24 3.18
N ARG A 43 22.21 4.57 4.04
CA ARG A 43 21.39 3.43 3.65
C ARG A 43 20.32 3.82 2.64
N ASP A 44 19.64 4.93 2.87
CA ASP A 44 18.61 5.43 1.94
C ASP A 44 19.22 5.74 0.56
N VAL A 45 20.35 6.44 0.49
CA VAL A 45 21.04 6.77 -0.77
C VAL A 45 21.42 5.51 -1.56
N GLU A 46 21.98 4.51 -0.89
CA GLU A 46 22.31 3.23 -1.53
C GLU A 46 21.05 2.46 -1.98
N MET A 47 19.98 2.46 -1.18
CA MET A 47 18.71 1.82 -1.53
C MET A 47 18.04 2.49 -2.74
N TRP A 48 18.26 3.79 -2.92
CA TRP A 48 17.74 4.58 -4.04
C TRP A 48 18.57 4.44 -5.32
N ASN A 49 19.70 3.72 -5.30
CA ASN A 49 20.71 3.71 -6.37
C ASN A 49 21.20 5.13 -6.74
N GLU A 50 21.33 6.02 -5.75
CA GLU A 50 21.82 7.40 -5.95
C GLU A 50 23.29 7.54 -5.50
N GLY A 51 24.05 6.44 -5.53
CA GLY A 51 25.46 6.39 -5.13
C GLY A 51 25.66 5.99 -3.66
N THR A 52 26.63 6.62 -2.99
CA THR A 52 26.92 6.41 -1.58
C THR A 52 26.91 7.73 -0.82
N ILE A 53 27.02 7.66 0.52
CA ILE A 53 27.04 8.83 1.39
C ILE A 53 28.16 9.83 1.08
N SER A 54 29.23 9.42 0.39
CA SER A 54 30.30 10.32 -0.01
C SER A 54 29.83 11.42 -0.97
N SER A 55 28.82 11.13 -1.80
CA SER A 55 28.20 12.10 -2.71
C SER A 55 27.50 13.26 -2.00
N LEU A 56 27.07 13.04 -0.74
CA LEU A 56 26.42 14.06 0.09
C LEU A 56 27.41 14.83 0.95
N TRP A 57 28.68 14.39 1.00
CA TRP A 57 29.70 14.94 1.88
C TRP A 57 30.32 16.23 1.29
N PRO A 58 30.59 17.27 2.10
CA PRO A 58 31.27 18.47 1.60
C PRO A 58 32.72 18.18 1.18
N LEU A 59 33.16 18.77 0.06
CA LEU A 59 34.53 18.59 -0.48
C LEU A 59 35.62 19.06 0.51
N ASP A 60 35.44 20.21 1.16
CA ASP A 60 36.38 20.77 2.15
C ASP A 60 36.07 20.34 3.60
N SER A 61 35.63 19.09 3.80
CA SER A 61 35.16 18.63 5.12
C SER A 61 36.17 18.82 6.25
N ASP A 62 37.47 18.73 5.93
CA ASP A 62 38.56 18.72 6.92
C ASP A 62 38.71 20.06 7.65
N LYS A 63 38.19 21.15 7.07
CA LYS A 63 38.15 22.50 7.67
C LYS A 63 36.86 22.78 8.44
N LEU A 64 35.90 21.85 8.45
CA LEU A 64 34.58 22.04 9.00
C LEU A 64 34.40 21.30 10.33
N THR A 65 33.55 21.86 11.19
CA THR A 65 33.13 21.17 12.41
C THR A 65 32.17 20.02 12.07
N ALA A 66 32.12 18.99 12.92
CA ALA A 66 31.17 17.87 12.76
C ALA A 66 29.71 18.34 12.66
N LYS A 67 29.34 19.42 13.37
CA LYS A 67 28.01 20.04 13.30
C LYS A 67 27.73 20.62 11.91
N ASN A 68 28.67 21.39 11.36
CA ASN A 68 28.50 22.01 10.04
C ASN A 68 28.45 20.95 8.94
N ILE A 69 29.31 19.92 9.02
CA ILE A 69 29.29 18.80 8.09
C ILE A 69 27.93 18.10 8.13
N PHE A 70 27.43 17.79 9.32
CA PHE A 70 26.14 17.14 9.50
C PHE A 70 24.98 17.96 8.89
N GLN A 71 24.96 19.28 9.11
CA GLN A 71 23.94 20.17 8.53
C GLN A 71 24.00 20.19 7.00
N ILE A 72 25.20 20.22 6.41
CA ILE A 72 25.38 20.18 4.95
C ILE A 72 24.87 18.85 4.39
N ILE A 73 25.17 17.73 5.06
CA ILE A 73 24.67 16.41 4.67
C ILE A 73 23.14 16.38 4.74
N GLU A 74 22.51 16.90 5.80
CA GLU A 74 21.05 16.96 5.91
C GLU A 74 20.43 17.76 4.75
N VAL A 75 21.02 18.91 4.39
CA VAL A 75 20.56 19.73 3.26
C VAL A 75 20.73 18.99 1.92
N ASN A 76 21.88 18.37 1.69
CA ASN A 76 22.14 17.62 0.45
C ASN A 76 21.22 16.40 0.34
N PHE A 77 20.99 15.69 1.45
CA PHE A 77 20.05 14.58 1.51
C PHE A 77 18.62 15.03 1.20
N GLN A 78 18.15 16.13 1.79
CA GLN A 78 16.81 16.66 1.52
C GLN A 78 16.62 17.09 0.06
N LYS A 79 17.65 17.67 -0.56
CA LYS A 79 17.64 17.99 -2.00
C LYS A 79 17.52 16.73 -2.84
N LEU A 80 18.28 15.69 -2.51
CA LEU A 80 18.24 14.40 -3.22
C LEU A 80 16.91 13.67 -3.02
N ALA A 81 16.38 13.65 -1.80
CA ALA A 81 15.09 13.03 -1.47
C ALA A 81 13.91 13.74 -2.13
N SER A 82 14.01 15.06 -2.34
CA SER A 82 12.98 15.86 -3.02
C SER A 82 13.09 15.85 -4.54
N LYS A 83 14.19 15.35 -5.10
CA LYS A 83 14.34 15.15 -6.54
C LYS A 83 13.25 14.18 -7.01
N GLU A 84 12.65 14.48 -8.15
CA GLU A 84 11.67 13.59 -8.76
C GLU A 84 12.31 12.21 -8.98
N LYS A 85 11.70 11.18 -8.38
CA LYS A 85 12.22 9.82 -8.48
C LYS A 85 12.07 9.31 -9.92
N ASP A 86 13.09 8.64 -10.42
CA ASP A 86 13.14 8.11 -11.79
C ASP A 86 13.45 6.62 -11.72
N TYR A 87 12.57 5.79 -12.28
CA TYR A 87 12.78 4.34 -12.35
C TYR A 87 13.54 3.92 -13.61
N SER A 88 13.81 4.82 -14.55
CA SER A 88 14.64 4.51 -15.72
C SER A 88 16.08 4.21 -15.27
N GLY A 89 16.59 3.03 -15.63
CA GLY A 89 17.89 2.55 -15.18
C GLY A 89 17.95 2.11 -13.71
N PHE A 90 16.86 2.21 -12.95
CA PHE A 90 16.79 1.64 -11.60
C PHE A 90 16.65 0.12 -11.71
N THR A 91 17.63 -0.61 -11.18
CA THR A 91 17.54 -2.06 -11.03
C THR A 91 17.23 -2.33 -9.58
N ALA A 92 16.09 -2.95 -9.28
CA ALA A 92 15.82 -3.45 -7.94
C ALA A 92 16.77 -4.65 -7.68
N CYS A 93 17.96 -4.41 -7.14
CA CYS A 93 18.79 -5.49 -6.64
C CYS A 93 18.09 -6.09 -5.41
N ILE A 94 17.77 -7.38 -5.52
CA ILE A 94 17.16 -8.12 -4.43
C ILE A 94 18.12 -9.23 -4.03
N GLU A 95 18.97 -8.94 -3.05
CA GLU A 95 19.99 -9.90 -2.59
C GLU A 95 19.34 -11.12 -1.92
N ASN A 96 18.15 -10.95 -1.32
CA ASN A 96 17.41 -12.05 -0.68
C ASN A 96 15.91 -11.75 -0.69
N LEU A 97 15.18 -12.21 -1.71
CA LEU A 97 13.74 -12.37 -1.55
C LEU A 97 13.55 -13.44 -0.50
N GLU A 98 12.92 -13.11 0.62
CA GLU A 98 12.68 -14.10 1.65
C GLU A 98 11.76 -15.20 1.05
N THR A 99 12.23 -16.45 1.08
CA THR A 99 11.52 -17.63 0.59
C THR A 99 11.04 -18.48 1.76
N GLY A 100 9.89 -19.13 1.59
CA GLY A 100 9.28 -19.95 2.64
C GLY A 100 8.30 -19.16 3.50
N LEU A 101 7.12 -19.74 3.70
CA LEU A 101 6.11 -19.25 4.62
C LEU A 101 5.88 -20.34 5.66
N THR A 102 5.88 -19.95 6.93
CA THR A 102 5.40 -20.80 8.01
C THR A 102 3.95 -20.47 8.30
N TYR A 103 3.19 -21.44 8.76
CA TYR A 103 1.77 -21.29 9.03
C TYR A 103 1.50 -21.63 10.49
N SER A 104 0.64 -20.84 11.13
CA SER A 104 0.14 -21.14 12.47
C SER A 104 -1.30 -20.69 12.60
N GLN A 105 -2.01 -21.29 13.53
CA GLN A 105 -3.40 -20.93 13.81
C GLN A 105 -3.47 -19.70 14.73
N ILE A 106 -4.44 -18.82 14.48
CA ILE A 106 -4.83 -17.75 15.40
C ILE A 106 -5.58 -18.37 16.59
N PRO A 107 -5.38 -17.90 17.84
CA PRO A 107 -6.17 -18.37 18.97
C PRO A 107 -7.68 -18.20 18.79
N SER A 108 -8.48 -19.16 19.26
CA SER A 108 -9.94 -19.22 19.05
C SER A 108 -10.71 -18.02 19.60
N ASN A 109 -10.19 -17.34 20.63
CA ASN A 109 -10.91 -16.24 21.29
C ASN A 109 -10.64 -14.87 20.64
N ASP A 110 -9.86 -14.84 19.57
CA ASP A 110 -9.48 -13.60 18.92
C ASP A 110 -10.64 -12.97 18.13
N ILE A 111 -10.69 -11.65 18.12
CA ILE A 111 -11.71 -10.87 17.42
C ILE A 111 -11.31 -10.78 15.95
N ILE A 112 -12.20 -11.24 15.06
CA ILE A 112 -11.92 -11.28 13.62
C ILE A 112 -12.55 -10.12 12.84
N LEU A 113 -13.59 -9.47 13.38
CA LEU A 113 -14.26 -8.33 12.75
C LEU A 113 -13.99 -7.07 13.55
N GLY A 114 -13.46 -6.04 12.92
CA GLY A 114 -13.15 -4.77 13.58
C GLY A 114 -13.12 -3.58 12.63
N SER A 115 -12.86 -2.39 13.17
CA SER A 115 -12.66 -1.20 12.36
C SER A 115 -11.33 -1.24 11.63
N CYS A 116 -11.30 -0.73 10.41
CA CYS A 116 -10.06 -0.56 9.65
C CYS A 116 -8.99 0.18 10.49
N PRO A 117 -7.77 -0.38 10.65
CA PRO A 117 -6.75 0.13 11.57
C PRO A 117 -6.16 1.48 11.14
N VAL A 118 -6.42 1.88 9.89
CA VAL A 118 -6.00 3.16 9.33
C VAL A 118 -7.13 4.19 9.28
N SER A 119 -8.32 3.83 9.78
CA SER A 119 -9.46 4.75 9.96
C SER A 119 -9.08 5.90 10.86
N SER A 120 -9.45 7.11 10.49
CA SER A 120 -9.10 8.32 11.22
C SER A 120 -10.15 9.41 11.03
N PRO A 121 -10.58 10.09 12.12
CA PRO A 121 -11.45 11.25 12.01
C PRO A 121 -10.73 12.46 11.39
N LYS A 122 -9.40 12.43 11.31
CA LYS A 122 -8.58 13.49 10.67
C LYS A 122 -8.58 13.40 9.14
N THR A 123 -9.11 12.32 8.58
CA THR A 123 -9.23 12.08 7.13
C THR A 123 -10.69 11.88 6.78
N ARG A 124 -11.04 12.04 5.49
CA ARG A 124 -12.35 11.61 5.01
C ARG A 124 -12.35 10.09 4.83
N CYS A 125 -12.88 9.38 5.81
CA CYS A 125 -12.72 7.93 5.90
C CYS A 125 -14.02 7.17 5.59
N CYS A 126 -13.89 6.05 4.88
CA CYS A 126 -15.01 5.19 4.48
C CYS A 126 -15.56 4.32 5.61
N LYS A 127 -14.93 4.33 6.80
CA LYS A 127 -15.30 3.54 7.98
C LYS A 127 -15.44 2.02 7.70
N LEU A 128 -14.63 1.52 6.76
CA LEU A 128 -14.55 0.10 6.41
C LEU A 128 -14.40 -0.77 7.67
N LEU A 129 -15.21 -1.83 7.75
CA LEU A 129 -14.97 -2.93 8.68
C LEU A 129 -14.03 -3.94 8.02
N THR A 130 -13.18 -4.56 8.81
CA THR A 130 -12.17 -5.50 8.34
C THR A 130 -12.37 -6.85 9.00
N LEU A 131 -12.39 -7.89 8.17
CA LEU A 131 -12.50 -9.27 8.57
C LEU A 131 -11.15 -9.97 8.38
N ASP A 132 -10.45 -10.23 9.48
CA ASP A 132 -9.10 -10.79 9.51
C ASP A 132 -9.12 -12.32 9.51
N ALA A 133 -9.56 -12.93 8.41
CA ALA A 133 -9.53 -14.38 8.24
C ALA A 133 -8.09 -14.95 8.14
N ILE A 134 -7.19 -14.15 7.59
CA ILE A 134 -5.75 -14.43 7.50
C ILE A 134 -5.03 -13.16 7.90
N ARG A 135 -3.93 -13.29 8.63
CA ARG A 135 -3.02 -12.19 8.94
C ARG A 135 -1.62 -12.48 8.41
N ASN A 136 -0.96 -11.41 7.97
CA ASN A 136 0.27 -11.40 7.19
C ASN A 136 0.07 -11.86 5.74
N CYS A 137 1.03 -11.55 4.87
CA CYS A 137 0.95 -11.82 3.43
C CYS A 137 2.30 -12.34 2.91
N GLY A 138 2.26 -13.20 1.89
CA GLY A 138 3.46 -13.71 1.24
C GLY A 138 4.08 -12.78 0.21
N PHE A 139 3.36 -11.75 -0.25
CA PHE A 139 3.91 -10.73 -1.14
C PHE A 139 4.95 -9.86 -0.44
N GLN A 140 5.87 -9.27 -1.21
CA GLN A 140 7.00 -8.51 -0.65
C GLN A 140 7.03 -7.06 -1.12
N CYS A 141 5.87 -6.41 -1.23
CA CYS A 141 5.81 -4.99 -1.62
C CYS A 141 6.69 -4.14 -0.68
N THR A 142 7.49 -3.23 -1.24
CA THR A 142 8.47 -2.42 -0.48
C THR A 142 7.77 -1.44 0.48
N TYR A 143 6.61 -0.93 0.08
CA TYR A 143 5.73 -0.06 0.85
C TYR A 143 4.76 -0.78 1.81
N CYS A 144 4.87 -2.10 1.97
CA CYS A 144 3.86 -2.88 2.70
C CYS A 144 3.81 -2.51 4.20
N SER A 145 2.71 -1.89 4.63
CA SER A 145 2.46 -1.60 6.05
C SER A 145 2.14 -2.86 6.84
N ILE A 146 1.52 -3.88 6.25
CA ILE A 146 1.15 -5.14 6.91
C ILE A 146 2.39 -5.82 7.50
N GLN A 147 3.44 -5.98 6.69
CA GLN A 147 4.70 -6.60 7.12
C GLN A 147 5.40 -5.82 8.24
N SER A 148 5.05 -4.55 8.44
CA SER A 148 5.55 -3.78 9.56
C SER A 148 4.90 -4.14 10.91
N PHE A 149 3.83 -4.94 10.94
CA PHE A 149 3.21 -5.42 12.18
C PHE A 149 3.70 -6.81 12.60
N PHE A 150 4.24 -7.60 11.67
CA PHE A 150 4.73 -8.96 11.94
C PHE A 150 6.27 -8.98 12.10
N LYS A 151 6.77 -9.93 12.90
CA LYS A 151 8.21 -10.09 13.18
C LYS A 151 8.88 -11.11 12.28
N ASP A 152 8.12 -12.06 11.75
CA ASP A 152 8.54 -13.12 10.86
C ASP A 152 7.57 -13.27 9.68
N ARG A 153 7.89 -14.16 8.75
CA ARG A 153 7.02 -14.53 7.62
C ARG A 153 5.96 -15.56 7.99
N ARG A 154 5.53 -15.59 9.25
CA ARG A 154 4.48 -16.49 9.71
C ARG A 154 3.13 -15.96 9.25
N ILE A 155 2.39 -16.81 8.57
CA ILE A 155 1.01 -16.57 8.17
C ILE A 155 0.11 -17.11 9.27
N LEU A 156 -0.76 -16.26 9.79
CA LEU A 156 -1.73 -16.65 10.81
C LEU A 156 -3.07 -16.89 10.14
N ILE A 157 -3.61 -18.10 10.27
CA ILE A 157 -4.90 -18.49 9.69
C ILE A 157 -5.91 -18.67 10.83
N GLU A 158 -7.15 -18.24 10.63
CA GLU A 158 -8.21 -18.42 11.60
C GLU A 158 -8.76 -19.86 11.58
N ALA A 159 -8.45 -20.65 12.63
CA ALA A 159 -8.80 -22.08 12.70
C ALA A 159 -10.30 -22.36 12.68
N ASN A 160 -11.11 -21.49 13.29
CA ASN A 160 -12.56 -21.70 13.47
C ASN A 160 -13.39 -20.67 12.70
N LEU A 161 -12.89 -20.19 11.55
CA LEU A 161 -13.50 -19.09 10.79
C LEU A 161 -14.98 -19.32 10.54
N LYS A 162 -15.36 -20.52 10.09
CA LYS A 162 -16.76 -20.88 9.80
C LYS A 162 -17.67 -20.74 11.00
N GLN A 163 -17.25 -21.22 12.18
CA GLN A 163 -18.04 -21.10 13.40
C GLN A 163 -18.10 -19.65 13.88
N LYS A 164 -16.98 -18.90 13.80
CA LYS A 164 -16.96 -17.49 14.17
C LYS A 164 -17.90 -16.66 13.30
N LEU A 165 -17.89 -16.85 11.98
CA LEU A 165 -18.79 -16.14 11.07
C LEU A 165 -20.25 -16.47 11.31
N LYS A 166 -20.59 -17.73 11.64
CA LYS A 166 -21.96 -18.11 12.04
C LYS A 166 -22.42 -17.44 13.33
N ASN A 167 -21.49 -17.15 14.24
CA ASN A 167 -21.76 -16.52 15.52
C ASN A 167 -21.73 -14.97 15.45
N LEU A 168 -21.36 -14.38 14.32
CA LEU A 168 -21.40 -12.92 14.15
C LEU A 168 -22.86 -12.46 14.07
N THR A 169 -23.24 -11.54 14.95
CA THR A 169 -24.53 -10.85 14.87
C THR A 169 -24.47 -9.80 13.77
N ILE A 170 -25.20 -10.03 12.68
CA ILE A 170 -25.41 -9.08 11.59
C ILE A 170 -26.85 -8.58 11.70
N ASP A 171 -27.04 -7.28 11.86
CA ASP A 171 -28.37 -6.68 11.84
C ASP A 171 -28.88 -6.59 10.39
N PRO A 172 -29.97 -7.29 10.02
CA PRO A 172 -30.50 -7.23 8.66
C PRO A 172 -31.01 -5.84 8.23
N ALA A 173 -31.28 -4.94 9.18
CA ALA A 173 -31.70 -3.56 8.89
C ALA A 173 -30.54 -2.65 8.49
N GLU A 174 -29.30 -3.04 8.80
CA GLU A 174 -28.09 -2.27 8.53
C GLU A 174 -27.37 -2.75 7.28
N ILE A 175 -26.64 -1.84 6.62
CA ILE A 175 -25.75 -2.19 5.51
C ILE A 175 -24.31 -2.19 6.02
N TYR A 176 -23.62 -3.31 5.81
CA TYR A 176 -22.23 -3.48 6.19
C TYR A 176 -21.33 -3.44 4.95
N HIS A 177 -20.15 -2.83 5.08
CA HIS A 177 -19.06 -2.99 4.11
C HIS A 177 -17.87 -3.59 4.85
N ILE A 178 -17.55 -4.84 4.52
CA ILE A 178 -16.55 -5.65 5.19
C ILE A 178 -15.47 -6.06 4.20
N GLY A 179 -14.21 -5.68 4.44
CA GLY A 179 -13.06 -6.05 3.61
C GLY A 179 -12.19 -7.11 4.25
N THR A 180 -11.65 -8.05 3.45
CA THR A 180 -10.80 -9.16 3.92
C THR A 180 -9.31 -9.00 3.59
N GLY A 181 -8.92 -7.88 2.95
CA GLY A 181 -7.55 -7.63 2.48
C GLY A 181 -6.77 -6.57 3.26
N GLN A 182 -7.14 -6.29 4.51
CA GLN A 182 -6.46 -5.27 5.32
C GLN A 182 -5.22 -5.79 6.03
N SER A 183 -5.28 -7.03 6.53
CA SER A 183 -4.20 -7.69 7.27
C SER A 183 -3.53 -8.81 6.47
N SER A 184 -4.05 -9.11 5.27
CA SER A 184 -3.52 -10.08 4.32
C SER A 184 -3.96 -9.75 2.89
N ASP A 185 -3.74 -10.66 1.94
CA ASP A 185 -4.28 -10.61 0.59
C ASP A 185 -5.35 -11.71 0.42
N SER A 186 -6.56 -11.31 0.03
CA SER A 186 -7.74 -12.19 0.06
C SER A 186 -7.65 -13.39 -0.88
N LEU A 187 -6.86 -13.31 -1.96
CA LEU A 187 -6.81 -14.37 -2.98
C LEU A 187 -5.45 -15.07 -3.05
N TYR A 188 -4.42 -14.57 -2.34
CA TYR A 188 -3.08 -15.19 -2.32
C TYR A 188 -3.10 -16.66 -1.92
N PHE A 189 -3.88 -16.98 -0.88
CA PHE A 189 -3.93 -18.31 -0.25
C PHE A 189 -4.99 -19.25 -0.85
N GLU A 190 -5.73 -18.82 -1.88
CA GLU A 190 -6.82 -19.60 -2.50
C GLU A 190 -7.77 -20.16 -1.43
N ASN A 191 -8.15 -21.44 -1.49
CA ASN A 191 -9.06 -22.07 -0.53
C ASN A 191 -8.35 -22.78 0.62
N ARG A 192 -7.13 -22.39 0.97
CA ARG A 192 -6.45 -23.00 2.13
C ARG A 192 -7.36 -22.90 3.36
N GLU A 193 -7.52 -24.00 4.10
CA GLU A 193 -8.45 -24.12 5.23
C GLU A 193 -9.90 -23.70 4.91
N GLU A 194 -10.37 -23.93 3.67
CA GLU A 194 -11.76 -23.62 3.24
C GLU A 194 -12.17 -22.14 3.39
N ILE A 195 -11.19 -21.22 3.40
CA ILE A 195 -11.43 -19.81 3.72
C ILE A 195 -12.34 -19.15 2.69
N LEU A 196 -12.09 -19.33 1.39
CA LEU A 196 -12.92 -18.70 0.35
C LEU A 196 -14.32 -19.28 0.34
N ASP A 197 -14.47 -20.58 0.56
CA ASP A 197 -15.77 -21.22 0.68
C ASP A 197 -16.57 -20.68 1.85
N THR A 198 -15.92 -20.54 3.01
CA THR A 198 -16.51 -19.97 4.20
C THR A 198 -16.94 -18.52 4.00
N LEU A 199 -16.15 -17.71 3.28
CA LEU A 199 -16.47 -16.32 2.96
C LEU A 199 -17.62 -16.21 1.95
N ILE A 200 -17.68 -17.11 0.95
CA ILE A 200 -18.79 -17.19 -0.01
C ILE A 200 -20.10 -17.53 0.73
N ASP A 201 -20.07 -18.55 1.59
CA ASP A 201 -21.25 -18.96 2.37
C ASP A 201 -21.73 -17.83 3.29
N PHE A 202 -20.81 -17.11 3.93
CA PHE A 202 -21.14 -15.95 4.76
C PHE A 202 -21.79 -14.82 3.95
N ALA A 203 -21.25 -14.50 2.78
CA ALA A 203 -21.86 -13.49 1.90
C ALA A 203 -23.25 -13.93 1.43
N ALA A 204 -23.43 -15.20 1.07
CA ALA A 204 -24.73 -15.74 0.64
C ALA A 204 -25.79 -15.66 1.75
N ALA A 205 -25.40 -15.95 2.99
CA ALA A 205 -26.31 -15.90 4.14
C ALA A 205 -26.67 -14.47 4.57
N ASN A 206 -25.87 -13.46 4.20
CA ASN A 206 -26.03 -12.07 4.66
C ASN A 206 -26.07 -11.09 3.47
N PRO A 207 -27.20 -11.00 2.73
CA PRO A 207 -27.30 -10.18 1.52
C PRO A 207 -27.16 -8.67 1.75
N ASN A 208 -27.29 -8.19 3.00
CA ASN A 208 -27.06 -6.81 3.42
C ASN A 208 -25.56 -6.49 3.71
N VAL A 209 -24.68 -7.49 3.64
CA VAL A 209 -23.23 -7.32 3.80
C VAL A 209 -22.56 -7.23 2.44
N ILE A 210 -21.93 -6.10 2.14
CA ILE A 210 -21.01 -5.96 1.01
C ILE A 210 -19.67 -6.54 1.45
N LEU A 211 -19.36 -7.76 1.00
CA LEU A 211 -18.10 -8.44 1.32
C LEU A 211 -17.08 -8.18 0.20
N GLU A 212 -15.96 -7.56 0.54
CA GLU A 212 -14.91 -7.20 -0.40
C GLU A 212 -13.68 -8.11 -0.22
N LEU A 213 -13.34 -8.83 -1.29
CA LEU A 213 -12.07 -9.56 -1.43
C LEU A 213 -11.09 -8.67 -2.20
N LYS A 214 -10.00 -8.23 -1.56
CA LYS A 214 -9.01 -7.32 -2.14
C LYS A 214 -7.71 -8.05 -2.41
N SER A 215 -7.19 -7.92 -3.64
CA SER A 215 -6.00 -8.68 -4.03
C SER A 215 -5.03 -7.98 -4.98
N LYS A 216 -3.77 -8.43 -4.95
CA LYS A 216 -2.72 -8.24 -5.96
C LYS A 216 -2.38 -9.54 -6.72
N SER A 217 -3.15 -10.60 -6.52
CA SER A 217 -2.98 -11.89 -7.20
C SER A 217 -3.89 -12.02 -8.43
N ASN A 218 -3.63 -13.04 -9.24
CA ASN A 218 -4.47 -13.45 -10.37
C ASN A 218 -5.22 -14.77 -10.11
N LYS A 219 -5.19 -15.26 -8.87
CA LYS A 219 -5.70 -16.56 -8.49
C LYS A 219 -7.21 -16.51 -8.31
N LEU A 220 -7.92 -17.31 -9.09
CA LEU A 220 -9.39 -17.33 -9.13
C LEU A 220 -9.97 -18.74 -9.19
N SER A 221 -9.18 -19.78 -8.95
CA SER A 221 -9.58 -21.20 -9.11
C SER A 221 -10.93 -21.50 -8.46
N VAL A 222 -11.08 -21.17 -7.18
CA VAL A 222 -12.32 -21.37 -6.39
C VAL A 222 -13.46 -20.52 -6.92
N LEU A 223 -13.21 -19.22 -7.10
CA LEU A 223 -14.23 -18.27 -7.52
C LEU A 223 -14.73 -18.54 -8.94
N ALA A 224 -13.90 -19.17 -9.76
CA ALA A 224 -14.27 -19.60 -11.10
C ALA A 224 -15.14 -20.86 -11.08
N ALA A 225 -15.05 -21.72 -10.07
CA ALA A 225 -15.82 -22.96 -10.01
C ALA A 225 -17.23 -22.78 -9.43
N LYS A 226 -17.55 -21.61 -8.86
CA LYS A 226 -18.77 -21.38 -8.07
C LYS A 226 -19.62 -20.24 -8.60
N LYS A 227 -20.92 -20.29 -8.27
CA LYS A 227 -21.82 -19.13 -8.39
C LYS A 227 -21.55 -18.21 -7.22
N ILE A 228 -21.19 -16.96 -7.52
CA ILE A 228 -20.79 -16.00 -6.50
C ILE A 228 -22.00 -15.16 -6.07
N PRO A 229 -22.22 -14.95 -4.76
CA PRO A 229 -23.23 -14.03 -4.26
C PRO A 229 -22.99 -12.61 -4.79
N ARG A 230 -24.06 -11.91 -5.19
CA ARG A 230 -23.93 -10.58 -5.83
C ARG A 230 -23.30 -9.53 -4.92
N ASN A 231 -23.41 -9.72 -3.60
CA ASN A 231 -22.86 -8.86 -2.57
C ASN A 231 -21.38 -9.19 -2.22
N LEU A 232 -20.77 -10.17 -2.89
CA LEU A 232 -19.34 -10.45 -2.81
C LEU A 232 -18.63 -9.79 -3.99
N LEU A 233 -17.83 -8.78 -3.69
CA LEU A 233 -17.04 -8.02 -4.65
C LEU A 233 -15.59 -8.51 -4.65
N CYS A 234 -14.99 -8.64 -5.83
CA CYS A 234 -13.53 -8.78 -5.93
C CYS A 234 -12.92 -7.47 -6.43
N THR A 235 -11.96 -6.94 -5.68
CA THR A 235 -11.26 -5.71 -6.02
C THR A 235 -9.77 -5.97 -6.20
N TRP A 236 -9.17 -5.30 -7.18
CA TRP A 236 -7.75 -5.43 -7.46
C TRP A 236 -7.02 -4.14 -7.14
N SER A 237 -5.91 -4.26 -6.42
CA SER A 237 -4.91 -3.19 -6.41
C SER A 237 -4.24 -3.14 -7.77
N VAL A 238 -4.30 -1.98 -8.42
CA VAL A 238 -3.66 -1.73 -9.72
C VAL A 238 -2.62 -0.63 -9.58
N ASN A 239 -1.56 -0.73 -10.36
CA ASN A 239 -0.50 0.25 -10.43
C ASN A 239 0.14 0.22 -11.81
N THR A 240 0.98 1.20 -12.11
CA THR A 240 1.71 1.21 -13.38
C THR A 240 2.71 0.05 -13.43
N PRO A 241 3.06 -0.45 -14.63
CA PRO A 241 4.09 -1.48 -14.76
C PRO A 241 5.43 -1.11 -14.11
N ALA A 242 5.80 0.19 -14.12
CA ALA A 242 6.98 0.68 -13.44
C ALA A 242 6.91 0.43 -11.92
N ILE A 243 5.80 0.78 -11.26
CA ILE A 243 5.68 0.54 -9.81
C ILE A 243 5.57 -0.95 -9.50
N ILE A 244 4.84 -1.73 -10.29
CA ILE A 244 4.68 -3.17 -10.03
C ILE A 244 6.03 -3.89 -10.10
N SER A 245 6.81 -3.64 -11.15
CA SER A 245 8.10 -4.31 -11.37
C SER A 245 9.16 -3.97 -10.31
N HIS A 246 9.19 -2.72 -9.84
CA HIS A 246 10.22 -2.26 -8.91
C HIS A 246 9.82 -2.36 -7.44
N GLU A 247 8.52 -2.30 -7.12
CA GLU A 247 8.07 -2.11 -5.74
C GLU A 247 7.06 -3.18 -5.27
N GLU A 248 6.50 -4.02 -6.15
CA GLU A 248 5.47 -5.03 -5.82
C GLU A 248 5.96 -6.48 -6.04
N HIS A 249 7.04 -6.86 -5.35
CA HIS A 249 7.64 -8.18 -5.52
C HIS A 249 6.73 -9.35 -5.14
N GLN A 250 6.86 -10.45 -5.89
CA GLN A 250 6.08 -11.69 -5.76
C GLN A 250 4.57 -11.53 -6.02
N THR A 251 4.12 -10.38 -6.53
CA THR A 251 2.72 -10.15 -6.93
C THR A 251 2.47 -10.51 -8.39
N ALA A 252 1.19 -10.58 -8.80
CA ALA A 252 0.85 -10.76 -10.20
C ALA A 252 1.13 -9.47 -10.99
N SER A 253 1.41 -9.59 -12.29
CA SER A 253 1.58 -8.44 -13.18
C SER A 253 0.27 -7.65 -13.35
N LEU A 254 0.33 -6.41 -13.84
CA LEU A 254 -0.88 -5.64 -14.17
C LEU A 254 -1.79 -6.43 -15.13
N GLY A 255 -1.21 -7.00 -16.19
CA GLY A 255 -1.95 -7.76 -17.19
C GLY A 255 -2.68 -8.96 -16.58
N ASP A 256 -2.02 -9.69 -15.68
CA ASP A 256 -2.61 -10.83 -14.97
C ASP A 256 -3.74 -10.42 -14.04
N ARG A 257 -3.59 -9.30 -13.31
CA ARG A 257 -4.64 -8.75 -12.43
C ARG A 257 -5.87 -8.33 -13.23
N LEU A 258 -5.68 -7.56 -14.31
CA LEU A 258 -6.78 -7.13 -15.18
C LEU A 258 -7.43 -8.32 -15.89
N GLY A 259 -6.64 -9.31 -16.33
CA GLY A 259 -7.15 -10.54 -16.92
C GLY A 259 -7.97 -11.37 -15.93
N ALA A 260 -7.55 -11.45 -14.67
CA ALA A 260 -8.34 -12.07 -13.60
C ALA A 260 -9.65 -11.31 -13.36
N ALA A 261 -9.59 -9.98 -13.23
CA ALA A 261 -10.76 -9.13 -13.06
C ALA A 261 -11.77 -9.30 -14.21
N GLU A 262 -11.32 -9.36 -15.45
CA GLU A 262 -12.19 -9.63 -16.60
C GLU A 262 -12.87 -11.00 -16.53
N ARG A 263 -12.12 -12.06 -16.21
CA ARG A 263 -12.72 -13.40 -16.10
C ARG A 263 -13.79 -13.45 -15.02
N PHE A 264 -13.59 -12.72 -13.93
CA PHE A 264 -14.58 -12.59 -12.86
C PHE A 264 -15.79 -11.76 -13.31
N ALA A 265 -15.57 -10.62 -13.97
CA ALA A 265 -16.62 -9.74 -14.48
C ALA A 265 -17.47 -10.37 -15.59
N LYS A 266 -16.87 -11.20 -16.46
CA LYS A 266 -17.56 -11.94 -17.53
C LYS A 266 -18.61 -12.93 -17.00
N LYS A 267 -18.53 -13.30 -15.71
CA LYS A 267 -19.53 -14.13 -15.03
C LYS A 267 -20.68 -13.33 -14.42
N GLY A 268 -20.75 -12.02 -14.69
CA GLY A 268 -21.77 -11.13 -14.14
C GLY A 268 -21.45 -10.61 -12.73
N ASN A 269 -20.25 -10.89 -12.21
CA ASN A 269 -19.85 -10.41 -10.90
C ASN A 269 -19.28 -8.99 -10.99
N LEU A 270 -19.49 -8.19 -9.95
CA LEU A 270 -18.92 -6.84 -9.87
C LEU A 270 -17.44 -6.88 -9.47
N VAL A 271 -16.67 -5.97 -10.05
CA VAL A 271 -15.26 -5.76 -9.73
C VAL A 271 -14.98 -4.33 -9.28
N GLY A 272 -13.82 -4.09 -8.68
CA GLY A 272 -13.36 -2.74 -8.37
C GLY A 272 -11.85 -2.61 -8.48
N PHE A 273 -11.37 -1.37 -8.54
CA PHE A 273 -9.94 -1.07 -8.68
C PHE A 273 -9.45 -0.11 -7.61
N HIS A 274 -8.37 -0.48 -6.94
CA HIS A 274 -7.68 0.38 -5.97
C HIS A 274 -6.36 0.85 -6.56
N PHE A 275 -6.25 2.14 -6.86
CA PHE A 275 -4.98 2.80 -7.07
C PHE A 275 -4.46 3.22 -5.70
N HIS A 276 -3.92 2.24 -4.97
CA HIS A 276 -3.39 2.46 -3.63
C HIS A 276 -2.21 1.51 -3.39
N PRO A 277 -0.97 2.01 -3.35
CA PRO A 277 -0.59 3.43 -3.43
C PRO A 277 -0.41 3.99 -4.85
N ILE A 278 -0.84 5.22 -5.06
CA ILE A 278 -0.36 6.09 -6.15
C ILE A 278 1.00 6.66 -5.75
N VAL A 279 1.96 6.62 -6.68
CA VAL A 279 3.35 7.05 -6.47
C VAL A 279 3.68 8.17 -7.46
N PHE A 280 4.30 9.25 -6.98
CA PHE A 280 4.77 10.34 -7.83
C PHE A 280 6.19 10.05 -8.34
N TYR A 281 6.41 9.93 -9.63
CA TYR A 281 7.72 9.66 -10.23
C TYR A 281 7.78 10.21 -11.65
N LYS A 282 8.96 10.37 -12.23
CA LYS A 282 9.10 10.85 -13.61
C LYS A 282 8.21 10.05 -14.56
N ASN A 283 7.42 10.75 -15.38
CA ASN A 283 6.45 10.17 -16.32
C ASN A 283 5.21 9.50 -15.69
N TRP A 284 4.96 9.69 -14.39
CA TRP A 284 3.78 9.12 -13.70
C TRP A 284 2.46 9.47 -14.41
N GLU A 285 2.33 10.70 -14.92
CA GLU A 285 1.08 11.21 -15.47
C GLU A 285 0.68 10.43 -16.72
N ASN A 286 1.61 10.20 -17.65
CA ASN A 286 1.38 9.41 -18.85
C ASN A 286 1.12 7.94 -18.52
N GLU A 287 1.84 7.36 -17.54
CA GLU A 287 1.68 5.95 -17.20
C GLU A 287 0.35 5.67 -16.47
N TYR A 288 -0.07 6.53 -15.55
CA TYR A 288 -1.35 6.38 -14.85
C TYR A 288 -2.54 6.67 -15.77
N THR A 289 -2.44 7.67 -16.66
CA THR A 289 -3.49 7.92 -17.67
C THR A 289 -3.59 6.76 -18.67
N SER A 290 -2.46 6.17 -19.08
CA SER A 290 -2.44 4.95 -19.90
C SER A 290 -3.05 3.74 -19.17
N LEU A 291 -2.78 3.59 -17.88
CA LEU A 291 -3.43 2.56 -17.04
C LEU A 291 -4.95 2.77 -16.95
N ALA A 292 -5.41 4.01 -16.77
CA ALA A 292 -6.83 4.33 -16.80
C ALA A 292 -7.46 3.99 -18.15
N ALA A 293 -6.82 4.38 -19.26
CA ALA A 293 -7.27 4.05 -20.61
C ALA A 293 -7.36 2.54 -20.86
N ASN A 294 -6.39 1.77 -20.36
CA ASN A 294 -6.40 0.31 -20.42
C ASN A 294 -7.64 -0.26 -19.70
N ILE A 295 -7.93 0.21 -18.48
CA ILE A 295 -9.15 -0.19 -17.74
C ILE A 295 -10.43 0.23 -18.49
N LEU A 296 -10.50 1.46 -18.99
CA LEU A 296 -11.65 1.96 -19.76
C LEU A 296 -11.94 1.09 -21.00
N SER A 297 -10.89 0.59 -21.66
CA SER A 297 -11.03 -0.23 -22.87
C SER A 297 -11.48 -1.67 -22.60
N ARG A 298 -11.32 -2.16 -21.37
CA ARG A 298 -11.50 -3.58 -21.01
C ARG A 298 -12.81 -3.88 -20.28
N PHE A 299 -13.41 -2.86 -19.66
CA PHE A 299 -14.57 -3.04 -18.80
C PHE A 299 -15.70 -2.08 -19.16
N ASN A 300 -16.94 -2.51 -18.93
CA ASN A 300 -18.08 -1.60 -18.93
C ASN A 300 -18.23 -0.99 -17.53
N PRO A 301 -18.57 0.31 -17.38
CA PRO A 301 -18.81 0.90 -16.07
C PRO A 301 -19.92 0.21 -15.26
N SER A 302 -20.84 -0.54 -15.88
CA SER A 302 -21.83 -1.36 -15.17
C SER A 302 -21.21 -2.51 -14.35
N GLN A 303 -20.04 -3.01 -14.77
CA GLN A 303 -19.30 -4.08 -14.11
C GLN A 303 -18.46 -3.58 -12.94
N ILE A 304 -18.26 -2.26 -12.82
CA ILE A 304 -17.36 -1.66 -11.84
C ILE A 304 -18.17 -1.07 -10.68
N ALA A 305 -17.98 -1.63 -9.49
CA ALA A 305 -18.58 -1.13 -8.26
C ALA A 305 -17.89 0.15 -7.77
N LEU A 306 -16.56 0.19 -7.83
CA LEU A 306 -15.76 1.27 -7.25
C LEU A 306 -14.40 1.45 -7.94
N ILE A 307 -13.90 2.68 -7.87
CA ILE A 307 -12.49 3.02 -8.07
C ILE A 307 -12.03 3.88 -6.89
N SER A 308 -10.93 3.51 -6.23
CA SER A 308 -10.39 4.31 -5.13
C SER A 308 -9.00 4.83 -5.44
N PHE A 309 -8.69 6.04 -4.98
CA PHE A 309 -7.34 6.63 -5.04
C PHE A 309 -6.76 6.81 -3.64
N GLY A 310 -5.48 6.52 -3.46
CA GLY A 310 -4.76 6.82 -2.22
C GLY A 310 -3.27 6.85 -2.48
N THR A 311 -2.57 7.84 -1.95
CA THR A 311 -1.13 7.97 -2.15
C THR A 311 -0.34 7.07 -1.21
N VAL A 312 0.93 6.80 -1.57
CA VAL A 312 1.84 6.07 -0.66
C VAL A 312 1.89 6.76 0.69
N THR A 313 1.68 5.97 1.75
CA THR A 313 1.63 6.47 3.11
C THR A 313 2.48 5.58 4.00
N PHE A 314 3.35 6.19 4.80
CA PHE A 314 4.23 5.50 5.74
C PHE A 314 3.76 5.74 7.17
N ILE A 315 3.43 4.66 7.86
CA ILE A 315 3.23 4.72 9.32
C ILE A 315 4.58 4.89 10.02
N LYS A 316 4.57 5.43 11.24
CA LYS A 316 5.77 5.85 12.01
C LYS A 316 6.96 4.87 11.97
N ASN A 317 6.70 3.57 12.01
CA ASN A 317 7.74 2.54 12.11
C ASN A 317 8.04 1.79 10.80
N LEU A 318 7.46 2.21 9.67
CA LEU A 318 7.64 1.52 8.39
C LEU A 318 9.03 1.81 7.78
N ILE A 319 9.45 3.08 7.67
CA ILE A 319 10.75 3.44 7.07
C ILE A 319 11.94 2.76 7.79
N PRO A 320 12.02 2.75 9.13
CA PRO A 320 13.07 2.01 9.82
C PRO A 320 13.08 0.50 9.51
N LYS A 321 11.92 -0.10 9.21
CA LYS A 321 11.85 -1.50 8.77
C LYS A 321 12.27 -1.67 7.32
N ILE A 322 11.90 -0.74 6.43
CA ILE A 322 12.37 -0.71 5.04
C ILE A 322 13.90 -0.71 5.00
N ARG A 323 14.57 0.14 5.77
CA ARG A 323 16.04 0.23 5.83
C ARG A 323 16.73 -1.08 6.23
N LYS A 324 16.06 -1.92 7.04
CA LYS A 324 16.57 -3.23 7.47
C LYS A 324 16.44 -4.31 6.40
N ARG A 325 15.65 -4.08 5.35
CA ARG A 325 15.49 -5.03 4.24
C ARG A 325 16.68 -4.92 3.29
N ARG A 326 17.09 -6.06 2.72
CA ARG A 326 18.10 -6.13 1.65
C ARG A 326 17.45 -6.05 0.27
N ILE A 327 16.70 -4.98 0.06
CA ILE A 327 15.96 -4.71 -1.18
C ILE A 327 16.20 -3.25 -1.53
N GLN A 328 16.69 -2.98 -2.74
CA GLN A 328 16.73 -1.62 -3.27
C GLN A 328 15.31 -1.15 -3.59
N THR A 329 14.99 0.10 -3.26
CA THR A 329 13.65 0.68 -3.46
C THR A 329 13.76 2.19 -3.51
N LYS A 330 13.02 2.85 -4.39
CA LYS A 330 12.90 4.33 -4.44
C LYS A 330 11.62 4.81 -3.75
N ILE A 331 10.86 3.92 -3.12
CA ILE A 331 9.50 4.20 -2.67
C ILE A 331 9.43 5.36 -1.67
N HIS A 332 10.43 5.48 -0.80
CA HIS A 332 10.57 6.54 0.21
C HIS A 332 11.52 7.68 -0.21
N GLN A 333 12.01 7.70 -1.45
CA GLN A 333 12.66 8.88 -2.05
C GLN A 333 11.55 9.88 -2.44
N MET A 334 11.19 10.76 -1.50
CA MET A 334 10.16 11.78 -1.67
C MET A 334 10.20 12.84 -0.57
N PRO A 335 9.61 14.03 -0.80
CA PRO A 335 9.30 14.96 0.27
C PRO A 335 8.20 14.39 1.18
N PHE A 336 8.40 14.44 2.49
CA PHE A 336 7.42 13.99 3.48
C PHE A 336 6.71 15.15 4.16
N ILE A 337 5.39 15.05 4.27
CA ILE A 337 4.59 15.80 5.23
C ILE A 337 3.83 14.85 6.14
N GLU A 338 3.55 15.29 7.36
CA GLU A 338 2.65 14.55 8.25
C GLU A 338 1.20 14.78 7.80
N THR A 339 0.44 13.69 7.65
CA THR A 339 -1.00 13.71 7.38
C THR A 339 -1.67 12.62 8.23
N GLY A 340 -2.59 13.04 9.10
CA GLY A 340 -3.36 12.10 9.93
C GLY A 340 -2.51 11.14 10.79
N GLY A 341 -1.32 11.56 11.25
CA GLY A 341 -0.40 10.72 12.04
C GLY A 341 0.47 9.76 11.22
N LYS A 342 0.55 9.95 9.91
CA LYS A 342 1.35 9.18 8.95
C LYS A 342 2.15 10.14 8.06
N LEU A 343 3.12 9.64 7.31
CA LEU A 343 3.89 10.43 6.34
C LEU A 343 3.39 10.16 4.92
N SER A 344 3.18 11.21 4.12
CA SER A 344 2.82 11.12 2.70
C SER A 344 3.36 12.35 1.93
N TYR A 345 3.01 12.47 0.65
CA TYR A 345 3.36 13.62 -0.20
C TYR A 345 2.67 14.92 0.27
N PRO A 346 3.28 16.09 -0.02
CA PRO A 346 2.62 17.40 0.03
C PRO A 346 1.23 17.40 -0.63
N LEU A 347 0.30 18.21 -0.12
CA LEU A 347 -1.09 18.27 -0.60
C LEU A 347 -1.16 18.61 -2.10
N GLU A 348 -0.27 19.49 -2.57
CA GLU A 348 -0.23 19.95 -3.96
C GLU A 348 0.11 18.79 -4.91
N ILE A 349 1.06 17.94 -4.52
CA ILE A 349 1.43 16.73 -5.28
C ILE A 349 0.26 15.75 -5.31
N ARG A 350 -0.39 15.52 -4.16
CA ARG A 350 -1.54 14.61 -4.04
C ARG A 350 -2.72 15.08 -4.89
N GLN A 351 -3.07 16.36 -4.83
CA GLN A 351 -4.11 16.95 -5.66
C GLN A 351 -3.81 16.74 -7.15
N ARG A 352 -2.59 17.05 -7.60
CA ARG A 352 -2.20 16.85 -9.01
C ARG A 352 -2.35 15.39 -9.44
N LEU A 353 -1.87 14.44 -8.63
CA LEU A 353 -2.00 13.00 -8.89
C LEU A 353 -3.47 12.58 -9.04
N PHE A 354 -4.31 12.97 -8.08
CA PHE A 354 -5.70 12.55 -8.05
C PHE A 354 -6.54 13.23 -9.13
N SER A 355 -6.35 14.52 -9.39
CA SER A 355 -7.06 15.24 -10.46
C SER A 355 -6.74 14.63 -11.82
N ALA A 356 -5.45 14.42 -12.15
CA ALA A 356 -5.07 13.83 -13.43
C ALA A 356 -5.66 12.43 -13.63
N LEU A 357 -5.63 11.59 -12.59
CA LEU A 357 -6.18 10.24 -12.67
C LEU A 357 -7.72 10.25 -12.73
N TYR A 358 -8.39 11.12 -11.96
CA TYR A 358 -9.84 11.26 -12.02
C TYR A 358 -10.29 11.74 -13.40
N ASP A 359 -9.61 12.73 -13.97
CA ASP A 359 -9.87 13.24 -15.32
C ASP A 359 -9.66 12.18 -16.40
N ALA A 360 -8.67 11.31 -16.24
CA ALA A 360 -8.47 10.16 -17.12
C ALA A 360 -9.68 9.22 -17.16
N PHE A 361 -10.50 9.19 -16.10
CA PHE A 361 -11.75 8.42 -16.00
C PHE A 361 -13.01 9.23 -16.34
N LYS A 362 -12.90 10.40 -16.98
CA LYS A 362 -14.04 11.26 -17.36
C LYS A 362 -15.24 10.52 -17.99
N PRO A 363 -15.07 9.52 -18.88
CA PRO A 363 -16.21 8.77 -19.45
C PRO A 363 -17.07 8.01 -18.42
N TRP A 364 -16.53 7.76 -17.22
CA TRP A 364 -17.15 7.00 -16.13
C TRP A 364 -17.62 7.88 -14.96
N HIS A 365 -17.40 9.19 -15.02
CA HIS A 365 -17.96 10.13 -14.03
C HIS A 365 -19.49 9.97 -13.96
N GLY A 366 -20.03 9.90 -12.74
CA GLY A 366 -21.45 9.64 -12.49
C GLY A 366 -21.93 8.20 -12.74
N LYS A 367 -21.09 7.32 -13.30
CA LYS A 367 -21.42 5.91 -13.59
C LYS A 367 -20.74 4.92 -12.66
N VAL A 368 -19.55 5.27 -12.18
CA VAL A 368 -18.73 4.50 -11.23
C VAL A 368 -18.50 5.34 -9.98
N TYR A 369 -18.46 4.71 -8.82
CA TYR A 369 -18.19 5.41 -7.56
C TYR A 369 -16.68 5.62 -7.38
N PHE A 370 -16.28 6.88 -7.20
CA PHE A 370 -14.88 7.27 -6.95
C PHE A 370 -14.73 7.80 -5.52
N TYR A 371 -13.62 7.48 -4.86
CA TYR A 371 -13.32 8.04 -3.54
C TYR A 371 -11.81 8.11 -3.26
N LEU A 372 -11.44 8.99 -2.32
CA LEU A 372 -10.08 9.09 -1.80
C LEU A 372 -9.94 8.28 -0.50
N CYS A 373 -8.95 7.41 -0.40
CA CYS A 373 -8.71 6.52 0.73
C CYS A 373 -7.52 6.98 1.56
N MET A 374 -7.72 7.19 2.87
CA MET A 374 -6.71 7.71 3.80
C MET A 374 -6.26 9.15 3.51
N GLU A 375 -7.06 9.92 2.78
CA GLU A 375 -6.68 11.26 2.33
C GLU A 375 -7.39 12.38 3.09
N ASP A 376 -6.75 13.55 3.06
CA ASP A 376 -7.25 14.76 3.68
C ASP A 376 -8.57 15.22 3.05
N ALA A 377 -9.50 15.73 3.88
CA ALA A 377 -10.79 16.20 3.39
C ALA A 377 -10.66 17.36 2.39
N SER A 378 -9.65 18.21 2.56
CA SER A 378 -9.39 19.36 1.67
C SER A 378 -9.11 18.96 0.21
N LEU A 379 -8.73 17.71 -0.06
CA LEU A 379 -8.47 17.21 -1.41
C LEU A 379 -9.75 16.86 -2.17
N TRP A 380 -10.89 16.68 -1.50
CA TRP A 380 -12.11 16.18 -2.13
C TRP A 380 -12.70 17.17 -3.13
N LYS A 381 -12.97 18.41 -2.69
CA LYS A 381 -13.58 19.43 -3.53
C LYS A 381 -12.70 19.81 -4.73
N PRO A 382 -11.37 20.00 -4.61
CA PRO A 382 -10.50 20.27 -5.75
C PRO A 382 -10.38 19.10 -6.75
N VAL A 383 -10.49 17.85 -6.29
CA VAL A 383 -10.35 16.67 -7.17
C VAL A 383 -11.67 16.28 -7.82
N PHE A 384 -12.76 16.20 -7.05
CA PHE A 384 -14.05 15.70 -7.52
C PHE A 384 -15.09 16.79 -7.80
N GLY A 385 -14.83 18.04 -7.40
CA GLY A 385 -15.80 19.13 -7.45
C GLY A 385 -16.82 19.12 -6.30
N TYR A 386 -16.76 18.13 -5.41
CA TYR A 386 -17.63 18.01 -4.24
C TYR A 386 -16.86 17.45 -3.04
N GLU A 387 -17.43 17.61 -1.85
CA GLU A 387 -16.94 17.00 -0.62
C GLU A 387 -18.12 16.55 0.25
N TYR A 388 -17.86 15.62 1.17
CA TYR A 388 -18.83 15.22 2.18
C TYR A 388 -18.67 16.08 3.44
N ARG A 389 -19.69 16.18 4.29
CA ARG A 389 -19.63 16.94 5.56
C ARG A 389 -18.88 16.20 6.67
N ASN A 390 -19.21 14.93 6.87
CA ASN A 390 -18.51 14.02 7.82
C ASN A 390 -18.30 12.60 7.26
N ASN A 391 -17.66 11.74 8.05
CA ASN A 391 -17.37 10.35 7.64
C ASN A 391 -18.65 9.51 7.51
N GLU A 392 -19.69 9.82 8.29
CA GLU A 392 -20.99 9.14 8.26
C GLU A 392 -21.69 9.36 6.92
N GLU A 393 -21.69 10.59 6.40
CA GLU A 393 -22.25 10.91 5.09
C GLU A 393 -21.50 10.21 3.97
N PHE A 394 -20.16 10.21 4.02
CA PHE A 394 -19.33 9.49 3.06
C PHE A 394 -19.63 7.98 3.08
N GLU A 395 -19.59 7.36 4.26
CA GLU A 395 -19.87 5.94 4.44
C GLU A 395 -21.25 5.56 3.89
N LYS A 396 -22.28 6.35 4.21
CA LYS A 396 -23.65 6.15 3.74
C LYS A 396 -23.75 6.21 2.22
N GLU A 397 -23.18 7.24 1.60
CA GLU A 397 -23.20 7.42 0.15
C GLU A 397 -22.43 6.31 -0.58
N MET A 398 -21.28 5.89 -0.05
CA MET A 398 -20.49 4.79 -0.59
C MET A 398 -21.30 3.48 -0.57
N LYS A 399 -21.86 3.10 0.59
CA LYS A 399 -22.68 1.89 0.74
C LYS A 399 -23.89 1.91 -0.19
N ALA A 400 -24.59 3.05 -0.29
CA ALA A 400 -25.74 3.20 -1.18
C ALA A 400 -25.36 2.99 -2.66
N ASN A 401 -24.21 3.52 -3.09
CA ASN A 401 -23.70 3.32 -4.45
C ASN A 401 -23.40 1.85 -4.75
N TYR A 402 -22.76 1.15 -3.81
CA TYR A 402 -22.43 -0.27 -3.98
C TYR A 402 -23.68 -1.13 -4.01
N ILE A 403 -24.62 -0.94 -3.09
CA ILE A 403 -25.90 -1.67 -3.09
C ILE A 403 -26.68 -1.42 -4.39
N ARG A 404 -26.71 -0.18 -4.88
CA ARG A 404 -27.35 0.13 -6.16
C ARG A 404 -26.73 -0.68 -7.31
N LYS A 405 -25.40 -0.78 -7.37
CA LYS A 405 -24.71 -1.62 -8.37
C LYS A 405 -25.04 -3.11 -8.19
N ILE A 406 -24.97 -3.61 -6.95
CA ILE A 406 -25.25 -5.02 -6.61
C ILE A 406 -26.66 -5.43 -7.03
N ARG A 407 -27.65 -4.53 -6.92
CA ARG A 407 -29.03 -4.79 -7.33
C ARG A 407 -29.26 -4.79 -8.85
N LEU A 408 -28.35 -4.21 -9.62
CA LEU A 408 -28.46 -4.10 -11.08
C LEU A 408 -27.85 -5.29 -11.83
N VAL A 409 -26.98 -6.07 -11.18
CA VAL A 409 -26.38 -7.32 -11.72
C VAL A 409 -27.18 -8.54 -11.32
#